data_AF-R9AG49-F1
#
_entry.id   AF-R9AG49-F1
#
_cell.length_a   1.000
_cell.length_b   1.000
_cell.length_c   1.000
_cell.angle_alpha   90.00
_cell.angle_beta   90.00
_cell.angle_gamma   90.00
#
_symmetry.space_group_name_H-M   'P 1'
#
loop_
_entity.id
_entity.type
_entity.pdbx_description
1 polymer ?
#
loop_
_entity_poly.entity_id
_entity_poly.type
_entity_poly.pdbx_seq_one_letter_code
_entity_poly.pdbx_strand_id
1 'polypeptide(L)' 'MSKATATCAPVAKAYGACVASSYEDISKGVCSSEFEAFKNCVTNAMGRKW' A
#
# COMPACT_ATOMS: atom_id res chain seq x y z
N MET A 1 18.97 -3.66 5.50
CA MET A 1 17.52 -3.42 5.43
C MET A 1 17.26 -2.33 4.40
N SER A 2 16.74 -2.67 3.23
CA SER A 2 16.45 -1.70 2.18
C SER A 2 15.41 -0.71 2.71
N LYS A 3 15.77 0.58 2.83
CA LYS A 3 14.90 1.66 3.36
C LYS A 3 13.48 1.60 2.78
N ALA A 4 13.36 1.21 1.51
CA ALA A 4 12.10 1.04 0.80
C ALA A 4 11.09 0.14 1.51
N THR A 5 11.51 -1.04 1.94
CA THR A 5 10.62 -2.00 2.58
C THR A 5 10.23 -1.53 3.98
N ALA A 6 11.10 -0.78 4.67
CA ALA A 6 10.82 -0.23 5.99
C ALA A 6 9.85 0.96 5.95
N THR A 7 10.01 1.89 4.98
CA THR A 7 9.13 3.06 4.85
C THR A 7 7.73 2.70 4.37
N CYS A 8 7.62 1.66 3.52
CA CYS A 8 6.33 1.25 2.96
C CYS A 8 5.65 0.12 3.75
N ALA A 9 6.34 -0.54 4.70
CA ALA A 9 5.75 -1.52 5.62
C ALA A 9 4.53 -1.02 6.41
N PRO A 10 4.53 0.19 7.01
CA PRO A 10 3.34 0.68 7.73
C PRO A 10 2.14 0.87 6.79
N VAL A 11 2.38 1.39 5.58
CA VAL A 11 1.34 1.62 4.56
C VAL A 11 0.80 0.30 4.00
N ALA A 12 1.69 -0.69 3.80
CA ALA A 12 1.32 -2.05 3.40
C ALA A 12 0.45 -2.74 4.46
N LYS A 13 0.79 -2.56 5.75
CA LYS A 13 0.00 -3.10 6.86
C LYS A 13 -1.36 -2.41 6.98
N ALA A 14 -1.42 -1.09 6.83
CA ALA A 14 -2.68 -0.35 6.83
C ALA A 14 -3.59 -0.79 5.68
N TYR A 15 -3.04 -0.88 4.46
CA TYR A 15 -3.75 -1.40 3.30
C TYR A 15 -4.24 -2.84 3.52
N GLY A 16 -3.36 -3.74 3.99
CA GLY A 16 -3.73 -5.13 4.28
C GLY A 16 -4.79 -5.27 5.37
N ALA A 17 -4.75 -4.44 6.41
CA ALA A 17 -5.76 -4.40 7.46
C ALA A 17 -7.11 -3.89 6.95
N CYS A 18 -7.10 -2.84 6.12
CA CYS A 18 -8.29 -2.30 5.47
C CYS A 18 -8.93 -3.34 4.54
N VAL A 19 -8.12 -4.02 3.72
CA VAL A 19 -8.57 -5.09 2.82
C VAL A 19 -9.09 -6.30 3.60
N ALA A 20 -8.45 -6.66 4.71
CA ALA A 20 -8.89 -7.77 5.57
C ALA A 20 -10.21 -7.46 6.29
N SER A 21 -10.38 -6.23 6.78
CA SER A 21 -11.64 -5.79 7.40
C SER A 21 -12.77 -5.61 6.39
N SER A 22 -12.45 -5.22 5.15
CA SER A 22 -13.42 -5.03 4.07
C SER A 22 -13.44 -6.19 3.08
N TYR A 23 -13.01 -7.39 3.48
CA TYR A 23 -12.85 -8.56 2.60
C TYR A 23 -14.14 -8.94 1.85
N GLU A 24 -15.30 -8.74 2.47
CA GLU A 24 -16.62 -9.00 1.87
C GLU A 24 -17.10 -7.87 0.94
N ASP A 25 -16.56 -6.68 1.12
CA ASP A 25 -16.99 -5.43 0.48
C ASP A 25 -15.80 -4.76 -0.22
N ILE A 26 -14.89 -5.54 -0.81
CA ILE A 26 -13.80 -5.04 -1.67
C ILE A 26 -14.44 -4.52 -2.98
N SER A 27 -15.26 -3.49 -2.87
CA SER A 27 -15.64 -2.63 -3.96
C SER A 27 -14.41 -1.79 -4.34
N LYS A 28 -14.16 -1.63 -5.64
CA LYS A 28 -13.11 -0.77 -6.19
C LYS A 28 -13.27 0.65 -5.62
N GLY A 29 -12.59 0.96 -4.51
CA GLY A 29 -12.77 2.23 -3.82
C GLY A 29 -12.34 2.25 -2.35
N VAL A 30 -12.62 1.17 -1.60
CA VAL A 30 -12.59 1.22 -0.12
C VAL A 30 -11.19 1.49 0.45
N CYS A 31 -10.17 0.82 -0.09
CA CYS A 31 -8.78 1.04 0.31
C CYS A 31 -7.96 1.70 -0.81
N SER A 32 -8.60 2.44 -1.73
CA SER A 32 -7.91 3.10 -2.84
C SER A 32 -6.90 4.14 -2.37
N SER A 33 -7.23 4.90 -1.32
CA SER A 33 -6.32 5.90 -0.73
C SER A 33 -5.05 5.25 -0.17
N GLU A 34 -5.20 4.13 0.55
CA GLU A 34 -4.07 3.36 1.09
C GLU A 34 -3.28 2.64 -0.01
N PHE A 35 -3.95 2.18 -1.07
CA PHE A 35 -3.30 1.61 -2.23
C PHE A 35 -2.47 2.64 -2.99
N GLU A 36 -2.97 3.87 -3.18
CA GLU A 36 -2.21 4.97 -3.78
C GLU A 36 -0.99 5.35 -2.94
N ALA A 37 -1.15 5.46 -1.63
CA ALA A 37 -0.04 5.73 -0.72
C ALA A 37 1.02 4.62 -0.75
N PHE A 38 0.59 3.35 -0.72
CA PHE A 38 1.48 2.20 -0.83
C PHE A 38 2.17 2.15 -2.20
N LYS A 39 1.43 2.35 -3.29
CA LYS A 39 1.96 2.40 -4.65
C LYS A 39 2.98 3.52 -4.81
N ASN A 40 2.67 4.73 -4.34
CA ASN A 40 3.58 5.87 -4.41
C ASN A 40 4.85 5.60 -3.62
N CYS A 41 4.72 5.06 -2.40
CA CYS A 41 5.85 4.67 -1.57
C CYS A 41 6.71 3.60 -2.25
N VAL A 42 6.11 2.52 -2.77
CA VAL A 42 6.83 1.44 -3.45
C VAL A 42 7.48 1.93 -4.74
N THR A 43 6.79 2.74 -5.55
CA THR A 43 7.34 3.30 -6.80
C THR A 43 8.52 4.24 -6.51
N ASN A 44 8.39 5.11 -5.52
CA ASN A 44 9.45 6.03 -5.11
C ASN A 44 10.64 5.25 -4.53
N ALA A 45 10.37 4.26 -3.68
CA ALA A 45 11.40 3.54 -2.98
C ALA A 45 12.06 2.40 -3.78
N MET A 46 11.38 1.84 -4.79
CA MET A 46 11.98 0.96 -5.79
C MET A 46 12.76 1.73 -6.86
N GLY A 47 12.59 3.05 -6.97
CA GLY A 47 13.30 3.89 -7.96
C GLY A 47 13.06 3.49 -9.42
N ARG A 48 12.05 2.64 -9.70
CA ARG A 48 11.72 2.16 -11.03
C ARG A 48 10.77 3.15 -11.69
N LYS A 49 11.35 4.13 -12.36
CA LYS A 49 10.71 4.92 -13.42
C LYS A 49 10.33 3.92 -14.54
N TRP A 50 9.05 3.55 -14.61
CA TRP A 50 8.50 2.86 -15.78
C TRP A 50 8.54 3.79 -16.98
#